data_AF-A0A521G5N0-F1
#
_entry.id   AF-A0A521G5N0-F1
#
_cell.length_a   1.000
_cell.length_b   1.000
_cell.length_c   1.000
_cell.angle_alpha   90.00
_cell.angle_beta   90.00
_cell.angle_gamma   90.00
#
_symmetry.space_group_name_H-M   'P 1'
#
loop_
_entity.id
_entity.type
_entity.pdbx_description
1 polymer ?
#
loop_
_entity_poly.entity_id
_entity_poly.type
_entity_poly.pdbx_seq_one_letter_code
_entity_poly.pdbx_strand_id
1 'polypeptide(L)' 'MRTFYLRIRPDRISLFRFLLEGYDGLAVLSTLDARQGLVRLIVPKSRYAELWALLAAICEELVHEGKGLAKNENLLQELP' A
#
# COMPACT_ATOMS: atom_id res chain seq x y z
N MET A 1 1.36 -11.83 8.07
CA MET A 1 1.53 -10.58 7.29
C MET A 1 0.38 -10.48 6.29
N ARG A 2 0.03 -9.27 5.80
CA ARG A 2 -0.94 -9.08 4.71
C ARG A 2 -0.33 -8.23 3.62
N THR A 3 -0.75 -8.51 2.40
CA THR A 3 -0.33 -7.80 1.21
C THR A 3 -1.36 -6.76 0.81
N PHE A 4 -0.91 -5.56 0.47
CA PHE A 4 -1.72 -4.50 -0.11
C PHE A 4 -1.11 -4.07 -1.44
N TYR A 5 -1.95 -3.63 -2.36
CA TYR A 5 -1.54 -3.08 -3.65
C TYR A 5 -1.99 -1.62 -3.69
N LEU A 6 -1.07 -0.73 -4.04
CA LEU A 6 -1.31 0.70 -4.09
C LEU A 6 -0.88 1.21 -5.45
N ARG A 7 -1.61 2.20 -5.96
CA ARG A 7 -1.16 3.00 -7.08
C ARG A 7 -0.74 4.37 -6.56
N ILE A 8 0.51 4.73 -6.80
CA ILE A 8 1.10 6.00 -6.41
C ILE A 8 1.72 6.65 -7.63
N ARG A 9 1.85 7.97 -7.64
CA ARG A 9 2.52 8.65 -8.75
C ARG A 9 3.94 8.10 -8.94
N PRO A 10 4.36 7.74 -10.16
CA PRO A 10 5.71 7.21 -10.44
C PRO A 10 6.85 8.03 -9.82
N ASP A 11 6.75 9.36 -9.88
CA ASP A 11 7.73 10.29 -9.31
C ASP A 11 7.84 10.24 -7.78
N ARG A 12 6.86 9.62 -7.10
CA ARG A 12 6.76 9.53 -5.64
C ARG A 12 7.12 8.15 -5.08
N ILE A 13 7.38 7.15 -5.92
CA ILE A 13 7.70 5.79 -5.45
C ILE A 13 8.91 5.80 -4.51
N SER A 14 9.99 6.48 -4.89
CA SER A 14 11.21 6.56 -4.08
C SER A 14 10.97 7.28 -2.76
N LEU A 15 10.18 8.35 -2.76
CA LEU A 15 9.82 9.08 -1.54
C LEU A 15 8.98 8.20 -0.61
N PHE A 16 7.98 7.50 -1.15
CA PHE A 16 7.12 6.61 -0.34
C PHE A 16 7.92 5.47 0.27
N ARG A 17 8.85 4.88 -0.49
CA ARG A 17 9.77 3.87 0.02
C ARG A 17 10.65 4.41 1.16
N PHE A 18 11.23 5.59 0.97
CA PHE A 18 12.05 6.25 1.99
C PHE A 18 11.25 6.48 3.28
N LEU A 19 10.00 6.94 3.17
CA LEU A 19 9.13 7.13 4.31
C LEU A 19 8.89 5.80 5.04
N LEU A 20 8.55 4.72 4.32
CA LEU A 20 8.33 3.42 4.94
C LEU A 20 9.59 2.86 5.63
N GLU A 21 10.77 3.02 5.03
CA GLU A 21 12.04 2.59 5.61
C GLU A 21 12.41 3.37 6.89
N GLY A 22 11.95 4.62 7.00
CA GLY A 22 12.09 5.41 8.23
C GLY A 22 11.26 4.89 9.41
N TYR A 23 10.18 4.14 9.14
CA TYR A 23 9.43 3.42 10.17
C TYR A 23 9.96 2.00 10.26
N ASP A 24 10.81 1.74 11.27
CA ASP A 24 11.48 0.45 11.48
C ASP A 24 10.52 -0.75 11.39
N GLY A 25 10.58 -1.47 10.26
CA GLY A 25 9.76 -2.67 10.00
C GLY A 25 8.26 -2.42 9.78
N LEU A 26 7.85 -1.22 9.34
CA LEU A 26 6.44 -0.91 9.06
C LEU A 26 5.87 -1.73 7.91
N ALA A 27 6.53 -1.71 6.76
CA ALA A 27 6.14 -2.49 5.59
C ALA A 27 7.33 -2.73 4.66
N VAL A 28 7.29 -3.85 3.94
CA VAL A 28 8.20 -4.10 2.81
C VAL A 28 7.51 -3.64 1.53
N LEU A 29 8.10 -2.67 0.83
CA LEU A 29 7.62 -2.18 -0.46
C LEU A 29 8.32 -2.92 -1.61
N SER A 30 7.54 -3.31 -2.62
CA SER A 30 8.05 -3.80 -3.91
C SER A 30 7.34 -3.06 -5.04
N THR A 31 8.10 -2.50 -5.98
CA THR A 31 7.53 -1.90 -7.19
C THR A 31 7.21 -3.00 -8.20
N LEU A 32 5.94 -3.09 -8.62
CA LEU A 32 5.51 -4.05 -9.64
C LEU A 32 5.59 -3.43 -11.04
N ASP A 33 5.16 -2.18 -11.17
CA ASP A 33 5.29 -1.40 -12.40
C ASP A 33 5.61 0.06 -12.06
N ALA A 34 6.84 0.48 -12.35
CA ALA A 34 7.29 1.84 -12.07
C ALA A 34 6.66 2.89 -13.00
N ARG A 35 6.26 2.52 -14.21
CA ARG A 35 5.64 3.45 -15.18
C ARG A 35 4.20 3.75 -14.80
N GLN A 36 3.48 2.73 -14.34
CA GLN A 36 2.08 2.85 -13.90
C GLN A 36 1.96 3.24 -12.42
N GLY A 37 3.06 3.20 -11.67
CA GLY A 37 3.04 3.55 -10.25
C GLY A 37 2.46 2.45 -9.36
N LEU A 38 2.49 1.19 -9.81
CA LEU A 38 1.92 0.07 -9.08
C LEU A 38 2.96 -0.51 -8.11
N VAL A 39 2.62 -0.50 -6.82
CA VAL A 39 3.47 -1.03 -5.75
C VAL A 39 2.71 -2.04 -4.90
N ARG A 40 3.46 -2.98 -4.32
CA ARG A 40 3.01 -3.97 -3.35
C ARG A 40 3.62 -3.66 -1.99
N LEU A 41 2.80 -3.70 -0.95
CA LEU A 41 3.25 -3.64 0.45
C LEU A 41 2.99 -4.96 1.15
N ILE A 42 3.97 -5.45 1.90
CA ILE A 42 3.80 -6.56 2.84
C ILE A 42 3.92 -6.01 4.25
N VAL A 43 2.88 -6.17 5.05
CA VAL A 43 2.72 -5.45 6.32
C VAL A 43 2.45 -6.45 7.46
N PRO A 44 3.14 -6.34 8.60
CA PRO A 44 2.79 -7.07 9.82
C PRO A 44 1.42 -6.64 10.34
N LYS A 45 0.62 -7.59 10.85
CA LYS A 45 -0.73 -7.30 11.39
C LYS A 45 -0.71 -6.25 12.50
N SER A 46 0.33 -6.25 13.34
CA SER A 46 0.53 -5.29 14.44
C SER A 46 0.76 -3.86 13.97
N ARG A 47 1.25 -3.67 12.74
CA ARG A 47 1.66 -2.36 12.18
C ARG A 47 0.58 -1.71 11.31
N TYR A 48 -0.61 -2.31 11.16
CA TYR A 48 -1.64 -1.78 10.26
C TYR A 48 -2.10 -0.38 10.66
N ALA A 49 -2.28 -0.12 11.96
CA ALA A 49 -2.72 1.19 12.44
C ALA A 49 -1.70 2.27 12.06
N GLU A 50 -0.40 2.00 12.24
CA GLU A 50 0.68 2.90 11.86
C GLU A 50 0.73 3.13 10.34
N LEU A 51 0.54 2.08 9.54
CA LEU A 51 0.52 2.22 8.08
C LEU A 51 -0.63 3.13 7.64
N TRP A 52 -1.83 2.91 8.15
CA TRP A 52 -2.98 3.72 7.78
C TRP A 52 -2.85 5.16 8.28
N ALA A 53 -2.26 5.39 9.45
CA ALA A 53 -1.96 6.72 9.94
C ALA A 53 -0.93 7.45 9.06
N LEU A 54 0.16 6.76 8.66
CA LEU A 54 1.15 7.30 7.73
C LEU A 54 0.49 7.66 6.40
N LEU A 55 -0.26 6.72 5.82
CA LEU A 55 -0.97 6.92 4.56
C LEU A 55 -1.89 8.15 4.67
N ALA A 56 -2.74 8.23 5.70
CA ALA A 56 -3.65 9.35 5.94
C ALA A 56 -2.91 10.70 6.07
N ALA A 57 -1.70 10.71 6.63
CA ALA A 57 -0.90 11.91 6.78
C ALA A 57 -0.24 12.39 5.47
N ILE A 58 0.05 11.47 4.54
CA ILE A 58 0.80 11.79 3.31
C ILE A 58 -0.06 11.86 2.05
N CYS A 59 -1.29 11.35 2.11
CA CYS A 59 -2.25 11.44 1.03
C CYS A 59 -3.44 12.30 1.45
N GLU A 60 -3.51 13.52 0.89
CA GLU A 60 -4.70 14.37 0.98
C GLU A 60 -5.95 13.72 0.34
N GLU A 61 -5.75 12.76 -0.58
CA GLU A 61 -6.80 12.11 -1.37
C GLU A 61 -7.01 10.63 -0.99
N LEU A 62 -6.70 10.23 0.25
CA LEU A 62 -7.13 8.92 0.73
C LEU A 62 -8.62 8.94 1.00
N VAL A 63 -9.39 8.66 -0.04
CA VAL A 63 -10.76 8.19 0.14
C VAL A 63 -10.66 6.82 0.79
N HIS A 64 -10.80 6.79 2.12
CA HIS A 64 -11.04 5.55 2.83
C HIS A 64 -12.46 5.09 2.49
N GLU A 65 -12.67 4.50 1.32
CA GLU A 65 -13.88 3.71 1.05
C GLU A 65 -13.78 2.39 1.83
N GLY A 66 -13.96 2.51 3.14
CA GLY A 66 -14.43 1.44 3.99
C GLY A 66 -15.90 1.13 3.66
N LYS A 67 -16.18 0.71 2.42
CA LYS A 67 -17.46 0.09 2.03
C LYS A 67 -17.19 -1.00 1.01
N GLY A 68 -17.33 -2.24 1.48
CA GLY A 68 -17.56 -3.37 0.59
C GLY A 68 -16.34 -4.20 0.22
N LEU A 69 -15.55 -4.68 1.19
CA LEU A 69 -15.04 -6.05 1.08
C LEU A 69 -16.20 -7.04 1.38
N ALA A 70 -17.31 -6.88 0.66
CA ALA A 70 -18.36 -7.87 0.61
C ALA A 70 -17.88 -8.95 -0.34
N LYS A 71 -17.43 -10.06 0.26
CA LYS A 71 -17.49 -11.42 -0.28
C LYS A 71 -17.17 -11.54 -1.77
N ASN A 72 -15.89 -11.58 -2.12
CA ASN A 72 -15.45 -12.36 -3.28
C ASN A 72 -14.06 -12.93 -2.97
N GLU A 73 -14.03 -14.12 -2.38
CA GLU A 73 -12.84 -14.96 -2.22
C GLU A 73 -12.34 -15.51 -3.58
N ASN A 74 -12.44 -14.73 -4.65
CA ASN A 74 -12.11 -15.16 -6.00
C ASN A 74 -11.51 -14.07 -6.90
N LEU A 75 -11.09 -12.92 -6.36
CA LEU A 75 -10.50 -11.83 -7.14
C LEU A 75 -9.05 -11.54 -6.74
N LEU A 76 -8.26 -12.58 -6.51
CA LEU A 76 -6.79 -12.52 -6.45
C LEU A 76 -6.11 -13.48 -7.42
N GLN A 77 -6.88 -14.14 -8.28
CA GLN A 77 -6.36 -14.78 -9.47
C GLN A 77 -6.70 -13.86 -10.64
N GLU A 78 -5.71 -13.62 -11.50
CA GLU A 78 -5.83 -12.89 -12.77
C GLU A 78 -5.61 -11.37 -12.69
N LEU A 79 -4.34 -11.02 -12.47
CA LEU A 79 -3.69 -10.04 -13.35
C LEU A 79 -2.53 -10.78 -14.03
N PRO A 80 -2.24 -10.49 -15.31
CA PRO A 80 -1.40 -11.31 -16.18
C PRO A 80 0.02 -11.55 -15.65
#